data_AF-A0A3N2Q2A9-F1
#
_entry.id   AF-A0A3N2Q2A9-F1
#
_cell.length_a   1.000
_cell.length_b   1.000
_cell.length_c   1.000
_cell.angle_alpha   90.00
_cell.angle_beta   90.00
_cell.angle_gamma   90.00
#
_symmetry.space_group_name_H-M   'P 1'
#
loop_
_entity.id
_entity.type
_entity.pdbx_description
1 polymer ?
#
loop_
_entity_poly.entity_id
_entity_poly.type
_entity_poly.pdbx_seq_one_letter_code
_entity_poly.pdbx_strand_id
1 'polypeptide(L)'
;MRSIHAPASQNAAFRTTCPHRAFVIPTPLRIPYSISMYRWTMRWSSPRILVLAVVALTSFTSFIGLYYAYSRQMSLPWETGSHLPRPPQISDRVSKVAKVSVAANRLDNDMIHRALRSHYSQNTLHGYQHFTAGYEAVGGLIENPEDRRPRGAWTKPAFLLSLVVAELEKPEEERLEWLFSSFDRSNGLFRSWFDADTIVTNPSTPLEVFLPPDSNHDLSHVHVLIASNWDGINSGAFALRVHPWTVALLSAVLAYPIYKADRIGKDRFRDQSAFQFLLEDENSPLATSPTKGKEHWSVVPMRWFNALPVNNAFDKKNGGWVFGKKMEGTLFDNGTTEVHDDGLGGEIRPWKVMQGDMIVHFAGSTAGGTRDSWMGPWLDRVEASLPEWNNTTTTLVLQEETREFWAKEAVRVGEVLAEGAKTEAARAMEKKLKEETEKKKAEAEEAKKKAEEDKKKEEEEKQKAENAKKEEEKHEAGR
;
A
#
# COMPACT_ATOMS: atom_id res chain seq x y z
N MET A 1 -44.80 15.39 45.49
CA MET A 1 -45.57 14.27 46.12
C MET A 1 -44.99 12.95 45.64
N ARG A 2 -44.80 11.98 46.55
CA ARG A 2 -44.40 10.56 46.36
C ARG A 2 -43.10 10.31 45.56
N SER A 3 -41.98 9.82 46.11
CA SER A 3 -41.69 8.69 47.05
C SER A 3 -41.25 7.43 46.27
N ILE A 4 -39.93 7.21 46.10
CA ILE A 4 -39.06 6.28 46.87
C ILE A 4 -39.17 4.82 46.40
N HIS A 5 -38.08 4.26 45.84
CA HIS A 5 -37.27 3.24 46.55
C HIS A 5 -35.93 2.93 45.86
N ALA A 6 -34.84 3.08 46.62
CA ALA A 6 -33.66 2.22 46.52
C ALA A 6 -33.76 1.13 47.62
N PRO A 7 -32.98 0.04 47.51
CA PRO A 7 -31.85 -0.15 48.43
C PRO A 7 -30.56 -0.48 47.65
N ALA A 8 -29.38 0.06 47.98
CA ALA A 8 -28.61 0.06 49.25
C ALA A 8 -27.58 -1.08 49.32
N SER A 9 -26.35 -0.72 49.68
CA SER A 9 -25.16 -1.56 49.74
C SER A 9 -25.04 -2.34 51.04
N GLN A 10 -24.23 -3.40 51.04
CA GLN A 10 -23.57 -3.89 52.25
C GLN A 10 -22.09 -4.21 51.97
N ASN A 11 -21.22 -3.60 52.77
CA ASN A 11 -19.85 -4.06 52.97
C ASN A 11 -19.86 -5.26 53.93
N ALA A 12 -19.06 -6.28 53.66
CA ALA A 12 -18.58 -7.21 54.68
C ALA A 12 -17.18 -7.70 54.34
N ALA A 13 -16.31 -7.77 55.34
CA ALA A 13 -14.88 -8.01 55.19
C ALA A 13 -14.48 -9.42 55.66
N PHE A 14 -13.29 -9.87 55.24
CA PHE A 14 -12.49 -10.96 55.83
C PHE A 14 -13.19 -12.31 56.12
N ARG A 15 -12.79 -13.36 55.40
CA ARG A 15 -11.88 -14.37 55.98
C ARG A 15 -11.31 -15.36 54.96
N THR A 16 -10.09 -15.77 55.26
CA THR A 16 -9.29 -16.81 54.62
C THR A 16 -9.89 -18.22 54.78
N THR A 17 -9.99 -18.98 53.69
CA THR A 17 -9.80 -20.45 53.69
C THR A 17 -9.33 -20.93 52.31
N CYS A 18 -8.15 -21.52 52.24
CA CYS A 18 -7.76 -22.35 51.10
C CYS A 18 -8.52 -23.69 51.14
N PRO A 19 -8.79 -24.29 49.97
CA PRO A 19 -8.79 -25.73 49.83
C PRO A 19 -7.63 -26.18 48.94
N HIS A 20 -6.81 -27.10 49.45
CA HIS A 20 -5.78 -27.76 48.65
C HIS A 20 -6.38 -28.41 47.39
N ARG A 21 -5.83 -28.07 46.21
CA ARG A 21 -5.74 -29.03 45.11
C ARG A 21 -4.28 -29.37 44.89
N ALA A 22 -3.96 -30.64 45.09
CA ALA A 22 -2.60 -31.14 44.99
C ALA A 22 -2.08 -31.01 43.54
N PHE A 23 -0.79 -30.68 43.43
CA PHE A 23 -0.02 -30.89 42.21
C PHE A 23 -0.05 -32.39 41.86
N VAL A 24 -0.72 -32.74 40.77
CA VAL A 24 -0.55 -34.07 40.14
C VAL A 24 0.48 -33.91 39.03
N ILE A 25 1.71 -34.33 39.33
CA ILE A 25 2.79 -34.44 38.36
C ILE A 25 2.43 -35.59 37.41
N PRO A 26 2.31 -35.38 36.08
CA PRO A 26 2.13 -36.49 35.16
C PRO A 26 3.42 -37.30 35.09
N THR A 27 3.39 -38.51 35.66
CA THR A 27 4.46 -39.50 35.55
C THR A 27 4.73 -39.85 34.08
N PRO A 28 6.00 -39.96 33.64
CA PRO A 28 6.31 -40.26 32.24
C PRO A 28 5.85 -41.67 31.85
N LEU A 29 5.24 -41.81 30.67
CA LEU A 29 4.93 -43.11 30.09
C LEU A 29 6.21 -43.93 29.92
N ARG A 30 6.31 -45.06 30.65
CA ARG A 30 7.32 -46.09 30.38
C ARG A 30 6.92 -46.86 29.11
N ILE A 31 7.54 -46.51 27.99
CA ILE A 31 7.55 -47.37 26.80
C ILE A 31 8.46 -48.57 27.09
N PRO A 32 7.98 -49.83 26.99
CA PRO A 32 8.82 -51.00 27.18
C PRO A 32 9.74 -51.21 25.97
N TYR A 33 11.02 -50.86 26.11
CA TYR A 33 12.06 -51.21 25.15
C TYR A 33 12.35 -52.72 25.19
N SER A 34 11.73 -53.48 24.28
CA SER A 34 12.16 -54.84 23.95
C SER A 34 13.13 -54.79 22.77
N ILE A 35 14.42 -54.62 23.04
CA ILE A 35 15.47 -54.66 22.01
C ILE A 35 15.75 -56.12 21.66
N SER A 36 15.02 -56.63 20.66
CA SER A 36 15.37 -57.89 20.00
C SER A 36 16.61 -57.67 19.12
N MET A 37 17.77 -58.13 19.57
CA MET A 37 19.00 -58.15 18.76
C MET A 37 18.87 -59.16 17.61
N TYR A 38 18.28 -58.74 16.49
CA TYR A 38 18.43 -59.45 15.22
C TYR A 38 19.85 -59.29 14.69
N ARG A 39 20.74 -60.22 15.08
CA ARG A 39 22.03 -60.45 14.41
C ARG A 39 21.76 -60.95 12.97
N TRP A 40 21.63 -60.02 12.02
CA TRP A 40 21.70 -60.33 10.59
C TRP A 40 23.13 -60.67 10.18
N THR A 41 23.57 -61.90 10.48
CA THR A 41 24.72 -62.49 9.79
C THR A 41 24.30 -62.83 8.37
N MET A 42 24.60 -61.97 7.40
CA MET A 42 24.46 -62.31 5.98
C MET A 42 25.42 -63.45 5.62
N ARG A 43 24.93 -64.70 5.72
CA ARG A 43 25.56 -65.85 5.06
C ARG A 43 25.31 -65.71 3.56
N TRP A 44 26.33 -65.24 2.84
CA TRP A 44 26.38 -65.28 1.37
C TRP A 44 26.59 -66.72 0.90
N SER A 45 25.57 -67.58 1.04
CA SER A 45 25.64 -69.02 0.77
C SER A 45 25.52 -69.40 -0.71
N SER A 46 25.91 -68.50 -1.64
CA SER A 46 26.12 -68.84 -3.04
C SER A 46 27.00 -67.80 -3.75
N PRO A 47 28.18 -68.17 -4.30
CA PRO A 47 29.05 -67.23 -5.03
C PRO A 47 28.37 -66.64 -6.28
N ARG A 48 27.36 -67.32 -6.84
CA ARG A 48 26.56 -66.83 -7.97
C ARG A 48 25.83 -65.50 -7.69
N ILE A 49 25.38 -65.27 -6.45
CA ILE A 49 24.62 -64.05 -6.09
C ILE A 49 25.58 -62.86 -5.99
N LEU A 50 26.79 -63.07 -5.47
CA LEU A 50 27.83 -62.03 -5.41
C LEU A 50 28.26 -61.60 -6.82
N VAL A 51 28.46 -62.57 -7.73
CA VAL A 51 28.79 -62.28 -9.15
C VAL A 51 27.68 -61.48 -9.83
N LEU A 52 26.41 -61.84 -9.65
CA LEU A 52 25.29 -61.09 -10.22
C LEU A 52 25.21 -59.64 -9.69
N ALA A 53 25.44 -59.44 -8.39
CA ALA A 53 25.46 -58.10 -7.80
C ALA A 53 26.60 -57.23 -8.36
N VAL A 54 27.81 -57.80 -8.53
CA VAL A 54 28.96 -57.10 -9.12
C VAL A 54 28.70 -56.77 -10.59
N VAL A 55 28.17 -57.70 -11.38
CA VAL A 55 27.81 -57.46 -12.79
C VAL A 55 26.79 -56.34 -12.89
N ALA A 56 25.69 -56.38 -12.12
CA ALA A 56 24.68 -55.33 -12.13
C ALA A 56 25.25 -53.95 -11.77
N LEU A 57 26.15 -53.87 -10.78
CA LEU A 57 26.79 -52.62 -10.39
C LEU A 57 27.69 -52.07 -11.50
N THR A 58 28.50 -52.93 -12.14
CA THR A 58 29.36 -52.51 -13.27
C THR A 58 28.52 -52.01 -14.45
N SER A 59 27.47 -52.74 -14.84
CA SER A 59 26.55 -52.31 -15.92
C SER A 59 25.91 -50.95 -15.62
N PHE A 60 25.50 -50.70 -14.38
CA PHE A 60 24.92 -49.41 -13.98
C PHE A 60 25.93 -48.26 -14.07
N THR A 61 27.18 -48.46 -13.64
CA THR A 61 28.24 -47.45 -13.79
C THR A 61 28.60 -47.16 -15.24
N SER A 62 28.64 -48.19 -16.11
CA SER A 62 28.85 -48.00 -17.55
C SER A 62 27.70 -47.22 -18.21
N PHE A 63 26.46 -47.44 -17.78
CA PHE A 63 25.30 -46.72 -18.32
C PHE A 63 25.32 -45.22 -18.00
N ILE A 64 25.72 -44.86 -16.77
CA ILE A 64 25.91 -43.45 -16.37
C ILE A 64 27.05 -42.80 -17.17
N GLY A 65 28.16 -43.52 -17.37
CA GLY A 65 29.27 -43.05 -18.20
C GLY A 65 28.87 -42.81 -19.65
N LEU A 66 28.08 -43.71 -20.24
CA LEU A 66 27.57 -43.56 -21.61
C LEU A 66 26.58 -42.38 -21.73
N TYR A 67 25.70 -42.20 -20.73
CA TYR A 67 24.78 -41.06 -20.68
C TYR A 67 25.52 -39.71 -20.61
N TYR A 68 26.57 -39.63 -19.79
CA TYR A 68 27.42 -38.42 -19.69
C TYR A 68 28.24 -38.15 -20.96
N ALA A 69 28.71 -39.20 -21.64
CA ALA A 69 29.39 -39.06 -22.93
C ALA A 69 28.40 -38.57 -24.02
N TYR A 70 27.20 -39.16 -24.08
CA TYR A 70 26.16 -38.79 -25.03
C TYR A 70 25.69 -37.33 -24.84
N SER A 71 25.47 -36.91 -23.58
CA SER A 71 25.07 -35.53 -23.28
C SER A 71 26.13 -34.48 -23.64
N ARG A 72 27.43 -34.83 -23.57
CA ARG A 72 28.52 -33.96 -24.05
C ARG A 72 28.64 -33.92 -25.57
N GLN A 73 28.21 -34.96 -26.28
CA GLN A 73 28.39 -35.05 -27.74
C GLN A 73 27.23 -34.40 -28.53
N MET A 74 26.13 -34.02 -27.86
CA MET A 74 25.07 -33.17 -28.44
C MET A 74 25.38 -31.66 -28.40
N SER A 75 26.56 -31.24 -27.92
CA SER A 75 27.02 -29.85 -28.00
C SER A 75 27.70 -29.54 -29.34
N LEU A 76 26.99 -29.71 -30.46
CA LEU A 76 27.49 -29.33 -31.79
C LEU A 76 27.35 -27.81 -32.03
N PRO A 77 28.38 -27.13 -32.56
CA PRO A 77 28.30 -25.72 -32.93
C PRO A 77 27.50 -25.57 -34.23
N TRP A 78 26.43 -24.77 -34.19
CA TRP A 78 25.71 -24.37 -35.40
C TRP A 78 26.24 -23.01 -35.87
N GLU A 79 27.16 -23.02 -36.83
CA GLU A 79 27.33 -21.90 -37.75
C GLU A 79 26.69 -22.27 -39.09
N THR A 80 25.59 -21.60 -39.44
CA THR A 80 25.21 -21.32 -40.83
C THR A 80 24.07 -20.31 -40.84
N GLY A 81 24.17 -19.30 -41.71
CA GLY A 81 23.25 -18.16 -41.71
C GLY A 81 21.85 -18.53 -42.20
N SER A 82 20.84 -18.09 -41.45
CA SER A 82 19.49 -17.85 -41.96
C SER A 82 18.93 -16.60 -41.28
N HIS A 83 18.20 -15.77 -42.03
CA HIS A 83 17.59 -14.54 -41.51
C HIS A 83 16.35 -14.88 -40.66
N LEU A 84 16.58 -15.35 -39.44
CA LEU A 84 15.56 -15.30 -38.41
C LEU A 84 15.41 -13.85 -37.94
N PRO A 85 14.18 -13.33 -37.75
CA PRO A 85 14.00 -12.06 -37.06
C PRO A 85 14.63 -12.22 -35.67
N ARG A 86 15.45 -11.24 -35.25
CA ARG A 86 16.09 -11.30 -33.93
C ARG A 86 14.97 -11.46 -32.88
N PRO A 87 15.15 -12.31 -31.85
CA PRO A 87 14.28 -12.23 -30.69
C PRO A 87 14.29 -10.77 -30.20
N PRO A 88 13.14 -10.23 -29.73
CA PRO A 88 13.07 -8.86 -29.28
C PRO A 88 14.21 -8.62 -28.29
N GLN A 89 14.96 -7.54 -28.52
CA GLN A 89 16.05 -7.15 -27.62
C GLN A 89 15.41 -6.94 -26.25
N ILE A 90 15.69 -7.83 -25.30
CA ILE A 90 15.44 -7.55 -23.89
C ILE A 90 16.19 -6.25 -23.63
N SER A 91 15.50 -5.19 -23.24
CA SER A 91 16.15 -3.92 -23.02
C SER A 91 17.12 -4.07 -21.86
N ASP A 92 18.42 -3.88 -22.10
CA ASP A 92 19.43 -3.77 -21.03
C ASP A 92 19.14 -2.60 -20.06
N ARG A 93 18.17 -1.74 -20.42
CA ARG A 93 17.50 -0.81 -19.52
C ARG A 93 16.41 -1.55 -18.74
N VAL A 94 16.69 -1.78 -17.46
CA VAL A 94 15.67 -2.01 -16.43
C VAL A 94 14.82 -0.75 -16.33
N SER A 95 13.48 -0.85 -16.33
CA SER A 95 12.64 0.33 -16.11
C SER A 95 12.78 0.82 -14.66
N LYS A 96 12.73 2.14 -14.48
CA LYS A 96 12.62 2.77 -13.16
C LYS A 96 11.22 2.67 -12.55
N VAL A 97 10.26 2.12 -13.30
CA VAL A 97 8.96 1.70 -12.79
C VAL A 97 9.04 0.24 -12.35
N ALA A 98 8.57 -0.04 -11.14
CA ALA A 98 8.35 -1.40 -10.68
C ALA A 98 6.90 -1.62 -10.25
N LYS A 99 6.58 -2.88 -10.06
CA LYS A 99 5.27 -3.36 -9.63
C LYS A 99 5.42 -4.10 -8.30
N VAL A 100 4.41 -4.05 -7.43
CA VAL A 100 4.54 -4.43 -6.00
C VAL A 100 3.31 -5.15 -5.47
N SER A 101 3.51 -6.30 -4.83
CA SER A 101 2.40 -7.23 -4.60
C SER A 101 2.45 -7.97 -3.29
N VAL A 102 1.28 -8.36 -2.74
CA VAL A 102 1.09 -8.55 -1.29
C VAL A 102 0.04 -9.62 -0.81
N ALA A 103 -0.21 -10.74 -1.51
CA ALA A 103 -1.25 -11.69 -1.01
C ALA A 103 -0.85 -12.50 0.21
N ALA A 104 -1.39 -12.08 1.34
CA ALA A 104 -1.69 -12.97 2.44
C ALA A 104 -2.92 -13.84 2.08
N ASN A 105 -2.76 -15.17 2.09
CA ASN A 105 -3.85 -16.17 2.18
C ASN A 105 -4.67 -16.48 0.89
N ARG A 106 -4.09 -16.52 -0.32
CA ARG A 106 -4.85 -16.75 -1.60
C ARG A 106 -4.22 -17.67 -2.66
N LEU A 107 -3.14 -18.37 -2.33
CA LEU A 107 -2.13 -18.84 -3.30
C LEU A 107 -2.35 -20.28 -3.79
N ASP A 108 -3.41 -20.89 -3.31
CA ASP A 108 -3.87 -22.25 -3.59
C ASP A 108 -4.89 -22.28 -4.75
N ASN A 109 -4.93 -21.21 -5.56
CA ASN A 109 -5.96 -20.98 -6.59
C ASN A 109 -5.35 -20.74 -7.98
N ASP A 110 -5.67 -21.63 -8.92
CA ASP A 110 -5.18 -21.59 -10.31
C ASP A 110 -5.53 -20.30 -11.06
N MET A 111 -6.68 -19.67 -10.78
CA MET A 111 -7.08 -18.43 -11.45
C MET A 111 -6.14 -17.26 -11.09
N ILE A 112 -5.64 -17.27 -9.88
CA ILE A 112 -4.67 -16.28 -9.39
C ILE A 112 -3.34 -16.48 -10.12
N HIS A 113 -2.82 -17.71 -10.20
CA HIS A 113 -1.63 -18.01 -10.99
C HIS A 113 -1.75 -17.66 -12.49
N ARG A 114 -2.94 -17.81 -13.08
CA ARG A 114 -3.23 -17.38 -14.46
C ARG A 114 -3.20 -15.86 -14.61
N ALA A 115 -3.84 -15.13 -13.70
CA ALA A 115 -3.84 -13.66 -13.69
C ALA A 115 -2.40 -13.13 -13.66
N LEU A 116 -1.52 -13.78 -12.92
CA LEU A 116 -0.18 -13.26 -12.66
C LEU A 116 0.80 -13.60 -13.77
N ARG A 117 0.51 -14.62 -14.58
CA ARG A 117 1.12 -14.81 -15.91
C ARG A 117 0.83 -13.65 -16.87
N SER A 118 -0.36 -13.03 -16.84
CA SER A 118 -0.64 -11.85 -17.69
C SER A 118 0.27 -10.67 -17.35
N HIS A 119 0.51 -10.46 -16.05
CA HIS A 119 1.45 -9.46 -15.55
C HIS A 119 2.89 -9.78 -15.93
N TYR A 120 3.32 -11.04 -15.83
CA TYR A 120 4.66 -11.47 -16.28
C TYR A 120 4.93 -11.13 -17.75
N SER A 121 3.95 -11.32 -18.64
CA SER A 121 4.07 -10.96 -20.06
C SER A 121 4.36 -9.47 -20.24
N GLN A 122 3.61 -8.60 -19.56
CA GLN A 122 3.86 -7.15 -19.58
C GLN A 122 5.22 -6.79 -18.96
N ASN A 123 5.63 -7.44 -17.85
CA ASN A 123 6.92 -7.18 -17.20
C ASN A 123 8.10 -7.52 -18.12
N THR A 124 7.98 -8.63 -18.83
CA THR A 124 9.01 -9.10 -19.77
C THR A 124 9.12 -8.18 -20.97
N LEU A 125 7.98 -7.62 -21.44
CA LEU A 125 7.94 -6.72 -22.59
C LEU A 125 8.57 -5.35 -22.32
N HIS A 126 8.36 -4.79 -21.11
CA HIS A 126 8.78 -3.42 -20.76
C HIS A 126 9.92 -3.34 -19.73
N GLY A 127 10.49 -4.47 -19.31
CA GLY A 127 11.62 -4.50 -18.38
C GLY A 127 11.29 -4.13 -16.93
N TYR A 128 10.05 -4.37 -16.48
CA TYR A 128 9.61 -4.03 -15.12
C TYR A 128 10.14 -5.00 -14.06
N GLN A 129 10.70 -4.44 -12.98
CA GLN A 129 10.92 -5.19 -11.74
C GLN A 129 9.58 -5.47 -11.04
N HIS A 130 9.52 -6.57 -10.30
CA HIS A 130 8.29 -6.97 -9.61
C HIS A 130 8.55 -7.59 -8.24
N PHE A 131 8.06 -6.92 -7.19
CA PHE A 131 8.21 -7.33 -5.80
C PHE A 131 6.95 -8.04 -5.30
N THR A 132 7.12 -9.03 -4.44
CA THR A 132 6.01 -9.86 -3.94
C THR A 132 6.16 -10.16 -2.46
N ALA A 133 5.11 -9.96 -1.69
CA ALA A 133 4.93 -10.33 -0.31
C ALA A 133 3.72 -11.27 -0.21
N GLY A 134 3.79 -12.26 0.68
CA GLY A 134 2.64 -13.12 0.92
C GLY A 134 2.75 -14.03 2.12
N TYR A 135 3.51 -13.57 3.11
CA TYR A 135 3.17 -13.85 4.48
C TYR A 135 2.45 -12.61 5.02
N GLU A 136 1.51 -12.80 5.95
CA GLU A 136 0.93 -11.73 6.76
C GLU A 136 2.09 -11.11 7.58
N ALA A 137 2.64 -9.97 7.11
CA ALA A 137 3.80 -9.32 7.76
C ALA A 137 3.37 -8.41 8.91
N VAL A 138 2.18 -7.81 8.81
CA VAL A 138 1.52 -7.08 9.90
C VAL A 138 0.36 -7.91 10.38
N GLY A 139 0.59 -8.66 11.45
CA GLY A 139 -0.43 -9.51 12.07
C GLY A 139 -1.28 -8.76 13.10
N GLY A 140 -2.57 -9.11 13.14
CA GLY A 140 -3.41 -9.16 14.34
C GLY A 140 -3.65 -7.93 15.21
N LEU A 141 -2.97 -6.79 15.00
CA LEU A 141 -3.08 -5.63 15.90
C LEU A 141 -4.51 -5.06 15.91
N ILE A 142 -5.10 -4.80 14.73
CA ILE A 142 -6.49 -4.34 14.60
C ILE A 142 -7.09 -4.85 13.27
N GLU A 143 -7.67 -6.04 13.31
CA GLU A 143 -8.64 -6.52 12.31
C GLU A 143 -10.03 -6.46 12.96
N ASN A 144 -11.03 -5.91 12.26
CA ASN A 144 -12.41 -5.91 12.77
C ASN A 144 -12.94 -7.36 12.79
N PRO A 145 -13.19 -7.98 13.97
CA PRO A 145 -13.63 -9.37 14.03
C PRO A 145 -15.05 -9.58 13.49
N GLU A 146 -15.86 -8.51 13.42
CA GLU A 146 -17.24 -8.57 12.92
C GLU A 146 -17.31 -8.66 11.39
N ASP A 147 -16.32 -8.13 10.68
CA ASP A 147 -16.30 -8.06 9.20
C ASP A 147 -16.15 -9.43 8.52
N ARG A 148 -15.67 -10.46 9.23
CA ARG A 148 -15.40 -11.83 8.72
C ARG A 148 -14.52 -11.90 7.45
N ARG A 149 -13.75 -10.85 7.14
CA ARG A 149 -12.89 -10.78 5.95
C ARG A 149 -11.53 -11.46 6.18
N PRO A 150 -10.80 -11.86 5.12
CA PRO A 150 -9.45 -12.38 5.24
C PRO A 150 -8.52 -11.37 5.92
N ARG A 151 -7.70 -11.85 6.86
CA ARG A 151 -6.69 -11.05 7.56
C ARG A 151 -5.56 -10.61 6.63
N GLY A 152 -4.86 -9.56 7.04
CA GLY A 152 -3.57 -9.16 6.48
C GLY A 152 -3.61 -7.97 5.53
N ALA A 153 -4.71 -7.21 5.46
CA ALA A 153 -4.79 -6.01 4.59
C ALA A 153 -3.69 -4.98 4.90
N TRP A 154 -3.33 -4.82 6.18
CA TRP A 154 -2.24 -3.94 6.63
C TRP A 154 -0.85 -4.40 6.17
N THR A 155 -0.69 -5.61 5.63
CA THR A 155 0.56 -6.07 5.00
C THR A 155 0.88 -5.22 3.75
N LYS A 156 -0.14 -4.75 3.01
CA LYS A 156 0.07 -3.95 1.77
C LYS A 156 0.83 -2.65 2.03
N PRO A 157 0.33 -1.72 2.87
CA PRO A 157 1.06 -0.49 3.18
C PRO A 157 2.41 -0.75 3.88
N ALA A 158 2.57 -1.85 4.63
CA ALA A 158 3.85 -2.19 5.27
C ALA A 158 4.92 -2.64 4.28
N PHE A 159 4.55 -3.49 3.33
CA PHE A 159 5.47 -3.94 2.29
C PHE A 159 5.86 -2.78 1.37
N LEU A 160 4.89 -1.95 0.97
CA LEU A 160 5.16 -0.71 0.23
C LEU A 160 6.11 0.21 0.98
N LEU A 161 5.91 0.42 2.27
CA LEU A 161 6.80 1.25 3.09
C LEU A 161 8.22 0.70 3.09
N SER A 162 8.38 -0.62 3.26
CA SER A 162 9.71 -1.26 3.25
C SER A 162 10.44 -1.09 1.92
N LEU A 163 9.72 -1.14 0.79
CA LEU A 163 10.30 -0.94 -0.53
C LEU A 163 10.64 0.53 -0.79
N VAL A 164 9.74 1.48 -0.49
CA VAL A 164 10.02 2.91 -0.66
C VAL A 164 11.23 3.34 0.17
N VAL A 165 11.36 2.85 1.42
CA VAL A 165 12.54 3.11 2.26
C VAL A 165 13.81 2.51 1.63
N ALA A 166 13.78 1.24 1.21
CA ALA A 166 14.94 0.58 0.59
C ALA A 166 15.37 1.19 -0.75
N GLU A 167 14.45 1.78 -1.53
CA GLU A 167 14.77 2.53 -2.75
C GLU A 167 15.29 3.96 -2.44
N LEU A 168 14.85 4.59 -1.35
CA LEU A 168 15.37 5.89 -0.91
C LEU A 168 16.79 5.81 -0.32
N GLU A 169 17.24 4.63 0.12
CA GLU A 169 18.62 4.39 0.56
C GLU A 169 19.63 4.24 -0.60
N LYS A 170 19.16 4.13 -1.85
CA LYS A 170 20.00 4.03 -3.05
C LYS A 170 20.28 5.40 -3.69
N PRO A 171 21.35 5.51 -4.50
CA PRO A 171 21.57 6.66 -5.39
C PRO A 171 20.37 6.91 -6.33
N GLU A 172 20.17 8.16 -6.74
CA GLU A 172 19.02 8.56 -7.59
C GLU A 172 19.07 7.96 -9.01
N GLU A 173 20.28 7.62 -9.45
CA GLU A 173 20.57 6.96 -10.72
C GLU A 173 20.18 5.48 -10.71
N GLU A 174 20.22 4.83 -9.53
CA GLU A 174 20.02 3.38 -9.35
C GLU A 174 18.67 3.02 -8.74
N ARG A 175 17.98 3.97 -8.08
CA ARG A 175 16.68 3.76 -7.46
C ARG A 175 15.53 3.71 -8.47
N LEU A 176 14.48 3.02 -8.08
CA LEU A 176 13.17 3.12 -8.72
C LEU A 176 12.56 4.50 -8.49
N GLU A 177 11.78 4.98 -9.45
CA GLU A 177 11.03 6.24 -9.35
C GLU A 177 9.57 6.01 -8.99
N TRP A 178 8.96 4.93 -9.49
CA TRP A 178 7.53 4.64 -9.29
C TRP A 178 7.27 3.17 -8.98
N LEU A 179 6.32 2.92 -8.07
CA LEU A 179 5.84 1.62 -7.64
C LEU A 179 4.32 1.52 -7.88
N PHE A 180 3.88 0.63 -8.76
CA PHE A 180 2.45 0.28 -8.92
C PHE A 180 2.09 -0.88 -8.00
N SER A 181 1.05 -0.76 -7.15
CA SER A 181 0.83 -1.72 -6.04
C SER A 181 -0.51 -2.46 -6.01
N SER A 182 -0.45 -3.75 -5.63
CA SER A 182 -1.49 -4.76 -5.92
C SER A 182 -1.16 -6.20 -5.38
N PHE A 183 -1.91 -6.81 -4.46
CA PHE A 183 -1.84 -8.09 -3.69
C PHE A 183 -1.56 -9.51 -4.35
N ASP A 184 -0.33 -10.06 -4.58
CA ASP A 184 -0.05 -11.55 -4.71
C ASP A 184 1.36 -12.18 -4.33
N ARG A 185 1.51 -13.55 -4.25
CA ARG A 185 2.72 -14.35 -3.86
C ARG A 185 2.79 -15.82 -4.39
N SER A 186 4.01 -16.39 -4.48
CA SER A 186 4.30 -17.77 -4.93
C SER A 186 5.26 -18.60 -4.04
N ASN A 187 5.44 -19.88 -4.41
CA ASN A 187 6.70 -20.66 -4.36
C ASN A 187 6.49 -22.02 -5.09
N GLY A 188 7.16 -22.35 -6.20
CA GLY A 188 8.16 -21.56 -6.93
C GLY A 188 8.58 -22.15 -8.28
N LEU A 189 9.58 -21.48 -8.87
CA LEU A 189 10.06 -21.54 -10.26
C LEU A 189 9.16 -20.79 -11.28
N PHE A 190 9.78 -19.84 -12.00
CA PHE A 190 9.20 -18.72 -12.76
C PHE A 190 8.61 -17.56 -11.91
N ARG A 191 8.77 -16.31 -12.38
CA ARG A 191 8.86 -15.07 -11.55
C ARG A 191 7.80 -13.99 -11.90
N SER A 192 7.65 -12.98 -11.02
CA SER A 192 6.92 -11.68 -11.16
C SER A 192 5.35 -11.65 -11.16
N TRP A 193 4.70 -10.88 -10.24
CA TRP A 193 3.29 -11.05 -9.80
C TRP A 193 2.63 -9.75 -9.23
N PHE A 194 1.43 -9.26 -9.69
CA PHE A 194 0.59 -8.04 -9.33
C PHE A 194 -0.61 -8.38 -8.36
N ASP A 195 -1.75 -7.64 -8.32
CA ASP A 195 -2.98 -7.95 -7.49
C ASP A 195 -3.52 -9.29 -7.98
N ALA A 196 -3.80 -10.20 -7.04
CA ALA A 196 -4.28 -11.55 -7.30
C ALA A 196 -5.50 -11.58 -8.23
N ASP A 197 -6.40 -10.63 -8.01
CA ASP A 197 -7.65 -10.40 -8.72
C ASP A 197 -7.55 -9.27 -9.76
N THR A 198 -6.35 -8.96 -10.26
CA THR A 198 -6.15 -8.11 -11.45
C THR A 198 -5.56 -8.88 -12.62
N ILE A 199 -6.05 -8.62 -13.83
CA ILE A 199 -5.55 -9.22 -15.07
C ILE A 199 -5.10 -8.11 -16.02
N VAL A 200 -3.90 -8.23 -16.60
CA VAL A 200 -3.48 -7.37 -17.73
C VAL A 200 -4.17 -7.86 -18.99
N THR A 201 -5.03 -7.03 -19.54
CA THR A 201 -5.72 -7.26 -20.82
C THR A 201 -4.94 -6.74 -22.02
N ASN A 202 -4.23 -5.62 -21.85
CA ASN A 202 -3.36 -5.06 -22.89
C ASN A 202 -1.89 -4.99 -22.41
N PRO A 203 -1.07 -6.03 -22.63
CA PRO A 203 0.33 -6.02 -22.22
C PRO A 203 1.18 -5.04 -23.04
N SER A 204 0.75 -4.60 -24.22
CA SER A 204 1.51 -3.65 -25.05
C SER A 204 1.51 -2.22 -24.49
N THR A 205 0.54 -1.86 -23.65
CA THR A 205 0.51 -0.56 -22.97
C THR A 205 1.57 -0.50 -21.84
N PRO A 206 2.52 0.45 -21.87
CA PRO A 206 3.44 0.70 -20.76
C PRO A 206 2.74 1.43 -19.60
N LEU A 207 3.19 1.16 -18.37
CA LEU A 207 2.78 1.90 -17.16
C LEU A 207 3.17 3.38 -17.20
N GLU A 208 4.30 3.70 -17.84
CA GLU A 208 4.82 5.07 -18.00
C GLU A 208 3.83 5.99 -18.72
N VAL A 209 2.88 5.45 -19.51
CA VAL A 209 1.81 6.23 -20.13
C VAL A 209 0.95 6.95 -19.10
N PHE A 210 0.76 6.37 -17.92
CA PHE A 210 -0.14 6.89 -16.88
C PHE A 210 0.54 7.84 -15.88
N LEU A 211 1.87 7.98 -15.97
CA LEU A 211 2.67 8.77 -15.03
C LEU A 211 2.68 10.27 -15.41
N PRO A 212 2.84 11.17 -14.43
CA PRO A 212 3.01 12.59 -14.72
C PRO A 212 4.31 12.82 -15.52
N PRO A 213 4.29 13.68 -16.57
CA PRO A 213 5.47 13.96 -17.36
C PRO A 213 6.50 14.81 -16.59
N ASP A 214 7.75 14.37 -16.57
CA ASP A 214 8.88 15.07 -15.91
C ASP A 214 9.18 16.47 -16.48
N SER A 215 8.63 16.80 -17.65
CA SER A 215 8.79 18.12 -18.29
C SER A 215 8.03 19.24 -17.57
N ASN A 216 7.13 18.91 -16.64
CA ASN A 216 6.37 19.91 -15.88
C ASN A 216 6.76 19.89 -14.39
N HIS A 217 7.33 21.01 -13.93
CA HIS A 217 7.79 21.16 -12.54
C HIS A 217 6.65 21.10 -11.51
N ASP A 218 5.45 21.61 -11.82
CA ASP A 218 4.32 21.59 -10.88
C ASP A 218 3.88 20.14 -10.61
N LEU A 219 3.88 19.30 -11.64
CA LEU A 219 3.57 17.87 -11.51
C LEU A 219 4.65 17.08 -10.75
N SER A 220 5.85 17.63 -10.55
CA SER A 220 6.89 16.97 -9.73
C SER A 220 6.47 16.81 -8.26
N HIS A 221 5.54 17.64 -7.79
CA HIS A 221 4.96 17.55 -6.45
C HIS A 221 4.01 16.35 -6.30
N VAL A 222 3.50 15.77 -7.39
CA VAL A 222 2.61 14.60 -7.35
C VAL A 222 3.42 13.34 -7.01
N HIS A 223 2.92 12.58 -6.03
CA HIS A 223 3.57 11.39 -5.49
C HIS A 223 2.64 10.18 -5.42
N VAL A 224 1.32 10.37 -5.60
CA VAL A 224 0.32 9.28 -5.53
C VAL A 224 -0.69 9.42 -6.65
N LEU A 225 -0.86 8.36 -7.43
CA LEU A 225 -1.91 8.24 -8.45
C LEU A 225 -2.91 7.20 -7.96
N ILE A 226 -4.12 7.63 -7.62
CA ILE A 226 -5.17 6.74 -7.12
C ILE A 226 -6.44 6.92 -7.94
N ALA A 227 -7.12 5.83 -8.25
CA ALA A 227 -8.37 5.90 -9.00
C ALA A 227 -9.56 6.14 -8.06
N SER A 228 -10.65 6.70 -8.60
CA SER A 228 -11.93 6.83 -7.89
C SER A 228 -13.07 6.08 -8.59
N ASN A 229 -14.09 5.74 -7.81
CA ASN A 229 -15.31 5.07 -8.23
C ASN A 229 -16.55 5.66 -7.53
N TRP A 230 -17.69 4.99 -7.65
CA TRP A 230 -18.99 5.40 -7.09
C TRP A 230 -19.04 5.54 -5.54
N ASP A 231 -18.00 5.10 -4.81
CA ASP A 231 -17.88 5.17 -3.35
C ASP A 231 -16.66 5.96 -2.84
N GLY A 232 -15.93 6.66 -3.73
CA GLY A 232 -14.72 7.42 -3.40
C GLY A 232 -13.47 6.81 -4.04
N ILE A 233 -12.29 7.02 -3.44
CA ILE A 233 -11.03 6.44 -3.93
C ILE A 233 -10.99 4.91 -3.79
N ASN A 234 -10.24 4.23 -4.64
CA ASN A 234 -10.05 2.78 -4.63
C ASN A 234 -8.56 2.42 -4.48
N SER A 235 -8.22 1.67 -3.42
CA SER A 235 -6.83 1.25 -3.11
C SER A 235 -6.44 -0.11 -3.69
N GLY A 236 -7.18 -0.63 -4.68
CA GLY A 236 -6.81 -1.84 -5.44
C GLY A 236 -5.51 -1.60 -6.21
N ALA A 237 -5.60 -1.02 -7.41
CA ALA A 237 -4.43 -0.55 -8.14
C ALA A 237 -4.23 0.97 -7.95
N PHE A 238 -3.00 1.36 -7.56
CA PHE A 238 -2.53 2.74 -7.45
C PHE A 238 -1.01 2.80 -7.68
N ALA A 239 -0.49 3.98 -8.04
CA ALA A 239 0.94 4.23 -8.19
C ALA A 239 1.47 5.14 -7.08
N LEU A 240 2.66 4.84 -6.58
CA LEU A 240 3.40 5.64 -5.61
C LEU A 240 4.76 6.05 -6.17
N ARG A 241 5.14 7.31 -6.01
CA ARG A 241 6.49 7.78 -6.27
C ARG A 241 7.41 7.42 -5.11
N VAL A 242 8.65 7.03 -5.40
CA VAL A 242 9.70 6.85 -4.40
C VAL A 242 10.14 8.23 -3.90
N HIS A 243 9.53 8.68 -2.80
CA HIS A 243 9.73 10.01 -2.24
C HIS A 243 9.53 10.01 -0.72
N PRO A 244 10.24 10.85 0.07
CA PRO A 244 10.05 10.91 1.53
C PRO A 244 8.61 11.25 1.96
N TRP A 245 7.84 11.98 1.15
CA TRP A 245 6.42 12.21 1.43
C TRP A 245 5.59 10.91 1.40
N THR A 246 5.89 10.01 0.47
CA THR A 246 5.27 8.68 0.38
C THR A 246 5.55 7.84 1.62
N VAL A 247 6.76 7.95 2.19
CA VAL A 247 7.12 7.31 3.48
C VAL A 247 6.24 7.85 4.61
N ALA A 248 6.02 9.17 4.67
CA ALA A 248 5.15 9.79 5.67
C ALA A 248 3.68 9.35 5.52
N LEU A 249 3.15 9.33 4.29
CA LEU A 249 1.80 8.82 4.00
C LEU A 249 1.64 7.36 4.43
N LEU A 250 2.52 6.46 3.98
CA LEU A 250 2.42 5.02 4.31
C LEU A 250 2.60 4.75 5.81
N SER A 251 3.46 5.51 6.49
CA SER A 251 3.59 5.47 7.95
C SER A 251 2.29 5.89 8.64
N ALA A 252 1.63 6.95 8.15
CA ALA A 252 0.33 7.40 8.66
C ALA A 252 -0.80 6.38 8.38
N VAL A 253 -0.78 5.70 7.22
CA VAL A 253 -1.72 4.60 6.88
C VAL A 253 -1.53 3.42 7.84
N LEU A 254 -0.29 3.03 8.13
CA LEU A 254 -0.01 1.93 9.08
C LEU A 254 -0.33 2.28 10.53
N ALA A 255 -0.19 3.55 10.90
CA ALA A 255 -0.59 4.03 12.22
C ALA A 255 -2.10 4.28 12.34
N TYR A 256 -2.84 4.47 11.23
CA TYR A 256 -4.29 4.76 11.21
C TYR A 256 -5.10 3.87 12.14
N PRO A 257 -4.90 2.54 12.17
CA PRO A 257 -5.60 1.68 13.11
C PRO A 257 -5.45 2.12 14.57
N ILE A 258 -4.24 2.46 14.98
CA ILE A 258 -3.89 2.71 16.37
C ILE A 258 -4.50 4.03 16.86
N TYR A 259 -4.49 5.08 16.04
CA TYR A 259 -4.99 6.42 16.43
C TYR A 259 -6.43 6.74 15.94
N LYS A 260 -7.03 5.90 15.08
CA LYS A 260 -8.44 5.95 14.65
C LYS A 260 -9.17 4.62 14.88
N ALA A 261 -8.89 3.96 16.01
CA ALA A 261 -9.56 2.73 16.42
C ALA A 261 -11.10 2.86 16.49
N ASP A 262 -11.60 4.07 16.75
CA ASP A 262 -13.02 4.44 16.76
C ASP A 262 -13.68 4.44 15.36
N ARG A 263 -12.89 4.65 14.30
CA ARG A 263 -13.34 4.59 12.91
C ARG A 263 -13.25 3.16 12.36
N ILE A 264 -12.23 2.37 12.72
CA ILE A 264 -12.10 0.99 12.19
C ILE A 264 -13.31 0.08 12.48
N GLY A 265 -14.01 0.27 13.61
CA GLY A 265 -15.26 -0.48 13.87
C GLY A 265 -16.44 -0.11 12.95
N LYS A 266 -16.29 0.88 12.07
CA LYS A 266 -17.32 1.42 11.16
C LYS A 266 -16.86 1.47 9.70
N ASP A 267 -15.57 1.63 9.46
CA ASP A 267 -14.96 1.81 8.15
C ASP A 267 -15.03 0.51 7.31
N ARG A 268 -15.86 0.54 6.27
CA ARG A 268 -16.15 -0.64 5.44
C ARG A 268 -14.96 -1.15 4.63
N PHE A 269 -13.89 -0.38 4.42
CA PHE A 269 -12.84 -0.70 3.45
C PHE A 269 -11.39 -0.53 3.97
N ARG A 270 -11.13 -0.79 5.26
CA ARG A 270 -9.78 -0.94 5.87
C ARG A 270 -8.74 0.08 5.35
N ASP A 271 -7.78 -0.36 4.52
CA ASP A 271 -6.71 0.47 3.97
C ASP A 271 -7.22 1.55 3.01
N GLN A 272 -8.25 1.27 2.20
CA GLN A 272 -8.91 2.26 1.35
C GLN A 272 -9.50 3.40 2.19
N SER A 273 -10.17 3.06 3.30
CA SER A 273 -10.74 4.04 4.23
C SER A 273 -9.65 4.87 4.94
N ALA A 274 -8.50 4.25 5.26
CA ALA A 274 -7.34 4.96 5.80
C ALA A 274 -6.74 5.94 4.79
N PHE A 275 -6.53 5.53 3.53
CA PHE A 275 -6.10 6.44 2.46
C PHE A 275 -7.12 7.57 2.26
N GLN A 276 -8.42 7.27 2.29
CA GLN A 276 -9.46 8.27 2.07
C GLN A 276 -9.46 9.33 3.18
N PHE A 277 -9.39 8.90 4.44
CA PHE A 277 -9.21 9.84 5.55
C PHE A 277 -7.93 10.68 5.39
N LEU A 278 -6.81 10.06 5.04
CA LEU A 278 -5.53 10.75 5.00
C LEU A 278 -5.38 11.76 3.85
N LEU A 279 -6.06 11.52 2.73
CA LEU A 279 -5.99 12.36 1.53
C LEU A 279 -7.14 13.38 1.40
N GLU A 280 -8.35 13.06 1.91
CA GLU A 280 -9.55 13.88 1.72
C GLU A 280 -10.05 14.61 2.99
N ASP A 281 -9.85 14.08 4.21
CA ASP A 281 -10.39 14.66 5.45
C ASP A 281 -9.55 15.85 5.93
N GLU A 282 -10.18 16.99 6.21
CA GLU A 282 -9.47 18.19 6.69
C GLU A 282 -8.80 18.00 8.06
N ASN A 283 -9.21 16.98 8.81
CA ASN A 283 -8.61 16.58 10.10
C ASN A 283 -7.47 15.56 9.92
N SER A 284 -7.06 15.28 8.68
CA SER A 284 -5.89 14.44 8.39
C SER A 284 -4.61 15.05 9.00
N PRO A 285 -3.73 14.24 9.60
CA PRO A 285 -2.39 14.71 10.01
C PRO A 285 -1.54 15.20 8.82
N LEU A 286 -1.87 14.83 7.58
CA LEU A 286 -1.21 15.33 6.37
C LEU A 286 -1.77 16.69 5.90
N ALA A 287 -2.96 17.09 6.35
CA ALA A 287 -3.60 18.36 5.99
C ALA A 287 -3.06 19.58 6.79
N THR A 288 -1.88 19.46 7.41
CA THR A 288 -1.26 20.51 8.22
C THR A 288 -0.54 21.58 7.39
N SER A 289 -0.15 21.26 6.15
CA SER A 289 0.40 22.24 5.21
C SER A 289 -0.69 23.22 4.75
N PRO A 290 -0.33 24.42 4.29
CA PRO A 290 -1.28 25.40 3.74
C PRO A 290 -2.00 24.92 2.48
N THR A 291 -1.35 24.05 1.69
CA THR A 291 -1.90 23.31 0.54
C THR A 291 -2.80 22.13 0.94
N LYS A 292 -2.82 21.77 2.23
CA LYS A 292 -3.46 20.56 2.81
C LYS A 292 -3.01 19.24 2.16
N GLY A 293 -1.83 19.20 1.53
CA GLY A 293 -1.29 18.02 0.85
C GLY A 293 -1.96 17.69 -0.50
N LYS A 294 -2.80 18.58 -1.04
CA LYS A 294 -3.56 18.37 -2.29
C LYS A 294 -2.71 18.42 -3.57
N GLU A 295 -1.48 18.89 -3.48
CA GLU A 295 -0.47 18.86 -4.54
C GLU A 295 0.19 17.48 -4.68
N HIS A 296 0.15 16.65 -3.63
CA HIS A 296 0.91 15.39 -3.57
C HIS A 296 0.20 14.18 -4.16
N TRP A 297 -1.05 14.32 -4.58
CA TRP A 297 -1.83 13.22 -5.13
C TRP A 297 -2.81 13.69 -6.21
N SER A 298 -3.13 12.77 -7.11
CA SER A 298 -4.04 12.97 -8.24
C SER A 298 -5.05 11.83 -8.32
N VAL A 299 -6.31 12.20 -8.57
CA VAL A 299 -7.38 11.24 -8.86
C VAL A 299 -7.41 10.96 -10.36
N VAL A 300 -7.04 9.75 -10.76
CA VAL A 300 -6.97 9.36 -12.17
C VAL A 300 -8.20 8.55 -12.63
N PRO A 301 -8.52 8.53 -13.94
CA PRO A 301 -9.57 7.67 -14.47
C PRO A 301 -9.34 6.19 -14.15
N MET A 302 -10.36 5.54 -13.58
CA MET A 302 -10.23 4.15 -13.10
C MET A 302 -9.92 3.15 -14.23
N ARG A 303 -10.29 3.47 -15.48
CA ARG A 303 -9.98 2.69 -16.69
C ARG A 303 -8.48 2.52 -16.98
N TRP A 304 -7.63 3.42 -16.49
CA TRP A 304 -6.20 3.38 -16.79
C TRP A 304 -5.52 2.13 -16.23
N PHE A 305 -5.74 1.82 -14.96
CA PHE A 305 -5.07 0.69 -14.29
C PHE A 305 -5.88 -0.03 -13.21
N ASN A 306 -7.16 0.30 -13.01
CA ASN A 306 -7.98 -0.22 -11.90
C ASN A 306 -9.43 -0.57 -12.34
N ALA A 307 -9.66 -0.84 -13.63
CA ALA A 307 -11.01 -0.89 -14.21
C ALA A 307 -11.86 -2.05 -13.65
N LEU A 308 -13.15 -1.82 -13.35
CA LEU A 308 -14.03 -2.93 -12.93
C LEU A 308 -14.54 -3.69 -14.17
N PRO A 309 -14.70 -5.03 -14.07
CA PRO A 309 -15.25 -5.81 -15.16
C PRO A 309 -16.71 -5.44 -15.47
N VAL A 310 -17.09 -5.65 -16.72
CA VAL A 310 -18.39 -5.27 -17.30
C VAL A 310 -19.55 -5.88 -16.49
N ASN A 311 -19.41 -7.15 -16.12
CA ASN A 311 -20.31 -7.93 -15.28
C ASN A 311 -20.11 -7.69 -13.77
N ASN A 312 -19.62 -6.52 -13.33
CA ASN A 312 -19.49 -6.21 -11.91
C ASN A 312 -19.98 -4.80 -11.59
N ALA A 313 -21.07 -4.72 -10.83
CA ALA A 313 -21.66 -3.48 -10.33
C ALA A 313 -22.11 -3.67 -8.88
N PHE A 314 -22.04 -2.61 -8.09
CA PHE A 314 -22.44 -2.61 -6.69
C PHE A 314 -23.68 -1.75 -6.50
N ASP A 315 -24.75 -2.32 -5.93
CA ASP A 315 -25.95 -1.60 -5.58
C ASP A 315 -25.81 -1.02 -4.17
N LYS A 316 -25.65 0.31 -4.12
CA LYS A 316 -25.53 1.08 -2.88
C LYS A 316 -26.80 1.07 -2.02
N LYS A 317 -27.98 0.81 -2.60
CA LYS A 317 -29.28 0.73 -1.89
C LYS A 317 -29.45 -0.64 -1.22
N ASN A 318 -29.12 -1.73 -1.92
CA ASN A 318 -29.23 -3.10 -1.40
C ASN A 318 -27.93 -3.63 -0.75
N GLY A 319 -26.83 -2.87 -0.83
CA GLY A 319 -25.58 -3.12 -0.10
C GLY A 319 -24.71 -4.26 -0.63
N GLY A 320 -24.95 -4.73 -1.87
CA GLY A 320 -24.31 -5.91 -2.45
C GLY A 320 -24.02 -5.80 -3.95
N TRP A 321 -23.32 -6.80 -4.50
CA TRP A 321 -22.92 -6.85 -5.91
C TRP A 321 -24.07 -7.37 -6.80
N VAL A 322 -24.52 -6.56 -7.76
CA VAL A 322 -25.71 -6.79 -8.60
C VAL A 322 -25.47 -7.87 -9.65
N PHE A 323 -24.26 -7.89 -10.20
CA PHE A 323 -23.91 -8.78 -11.32
C PHE A 323 -23.17 -10.04 -10.86
N GLY A 324 -23.68 -10.65 -9.77
CA GLY A 324 -23.25 -11.95 -9.22
C GLY A 324 -23.22 -13.16 -10.17
N LYS A 325 -23.57 -12.99 -11.45
CA LYS A 325 -23.71 -14.08 -12.44
C LYS A 325 -22.35 -14.50 -12.99
N LYS A 326 -22.21 -15.78 -13.34
CA LYS A 326 -21.01 -16.31 -14.00
C LYS A 326 -20.73 -15.54 -15.29
N MET A 327 -19.46 -15.37 -15.62
CA MET A 327 -19.08 -14.74 -16.88
C MET A 327 -19.28 -15.73 -18.03
N GLU A 328 -19.96 -15.31 -19.09
CA GLU A 328 -20.09 -16.10 -20.33
C GLU A 328 -19.26 -15.44 -21.43
N GLY A 329 -18.87 -16.20 -22.46
CA GLY A 329 -18.05 -15.68 -23.56
C GLY A 329 -18.71 -14.50 -24.27
N THR A 330 -20.00 -14.60 -24.54
CA THR A 330 -20.81 -13.53 -25.15
C THR A 330 -20.83 -12.24 -24.33
N LEU A 331 -20.88 -12.30 -22.99
CA LEU A 331 -20.78 -11.11 -22.13
C LEU A 331 -19.39 -10.45 -22.20
N PHE A 332 -18.35 -11.19 -22.57
CA PHE A 332 -17.00 -10.64 -22.73
C PHE A 332 -16.89 -9.99 -24.11
N ASP A 333 -17.30 -10.72 -25.14
CA ASP A 333 -17.25 -10.29 -26.55
C ASP A 333 -18.12 -9.04 -26.77
N ASN A 334 -19.28 -8.95 -26.09
CA ASN A 334 -20.20 -7.81 -26.12
C ASN A 334 -19.97 -6.80 -24.98
N GLY A 335 -19.05 -7.06 -24.04
CA GLY A 335 -18.98 -6.36 -22.74
C GLY A 335 -18.76 -4.85 -22.83
N THR A 336 -18.24 -4.37 -23.96
CA THR A 336 -17.87 -2.98 -24.22
C THR A 336 -18.81 -2.29 -25.21
N THR A 337 -19.89 -2.96 -25.61
CA THR A 337 -20.90 -2.49 -26.58
C THR A 337 -22.34 -2.70 -26.08
N GLU A 338 -22.60 -3.76 -25.33
CA GLU A 338 -23.88 -4.05 -24.69
C GLU A 338 -23.81 -3.82 -23.18
N VAL A 339 -24.58 -2.87 -22.68
CA VAL A 339 -24.65 -2.60 -21.25
C VAL A 339 -25.75 -3.43 -20.61
N HIS A 340 -25.38 -4.30 -19.67
CA HIS A 340 -26.36 -4.82 -18.72
C HIS A 340 -26.77 -3.70 -17.76
N ASP A 341 -28.08 -3.51 -17.57
CA ASP A 341 -28.61 -2.53 -16.63
C ASP A 341 -28.30 -2.93 -15.17
N ASP A 342 -27.46 -2.15 -14.51
CA ASP A 342 -27.06 -2.27 -13.10
C ASP A 342 -28.03 -1.57 -12.14
N GLY A 343 -29.21 -1.17 -12.61
CA GLY A 343 -30.08 -0.24 -11.89
C GLY A 343 -29.59 1.21 -11.98
N LEU A 344 -28.62 1.46 -12.87
CA LEU A 344 -28.14 2.78 -13.26
C LEU A 344 -28.51 3.10 -14.73
N GLY A 345 -29.45 2.40 -15.35
CA GLY A 345 -30.09 2.82 -16.60
C GLY A 345 -29.41 2.33 -17.89
N GLY A 346 -28.55 1.31 -17.81
CA GLY A 346 -27.94 0.69 -18.99
C GLY A 346 -26.93 1.57 -19.74
N GLU A 347 -26.14 2.38 -19.03
CA GLU A 347 -25.03 3.17 -19.59
C GLU A 347 -23.67 2.59 -19.21
N ILE A 348 -22.70 2.51 -20.15
CA ILE A 348 -21.33 2.12 -19.82
C ILE A 348 -20.75 3.17 -18.87
N ARG A 349 -20.49 2.77 -17.63
CA ARG A 349 -19.94 3.68 -16.62
C ARG A 349 -18.45 3.93 -16.85
N PRO A 350 -17.92 5.16 -16.61
CA PRO A 350 -16.51 5.50 -16.88
C PRO A 350 -15.45 4.68 -16.14
N TRP A 351 -15.88 3.83 -15.20
CA TRP A 351 -15.06 2.93 -14.40
C TRP A 351 -15.14 1.47 -14.85
N LYS A 352 -15.85 1.17 -15.95
CA LYS A 352 -15.88 -0.15 -16.59
C LYS A 352 -14.71 -0.31 -17.54
N VAL A 353 -14.12 -1.50 -17.57
CA VAL A 353 -13.09 -1.88 -18.55
C VAL A 353 -13.64 -1.85 -19.98
N MET A 354 -12.84 -1.33 -20.90
CA MET A 354 -13.11 -1.25 -22.35
C MET A 354 -12.03 -1.99 -23.16
N GLN A 355 -12.31 -2.28 -24.43
CA GLN A 355 -11.37 -2.96 -25.32
C GLN A 355 -10.08 -2.15 -25.47
N GLY A 356 -8.95 -2.78 -25.19
CA GLY A 356 -7.62 -2.15 -25.20
C GLY A 356 -7.22 -1.44 -23.90
N ASP A 357 -8.07 -1.39 -22.87
CA ASP A 357 -7.66 -0.97 -21.52
C ASP A 357 -6.61 -1.93 -20.94
N MET A 358 -5.76 -1.43 -20.06
CA MET A 358 -4.58 -2.17 -19.60
C MET A 358 -4.90 -3.25 -18.55
N ILE A 359 -5.66 -2.91 -17.50
CA ILE A 359 -5.94 -3.80 -16.36
C ILE A 359 -7.42 -3.80 -16.01
N VAL A 360 -7.94 -5.01 -15.74
CA VAL A 360 -9.25 -5.25 -15.11
C VAL A 360 -9.07 -5.82 -13.70
N HIS A 361 -9.87 -5.34 -12.73
CA HIS A 361 -9.82 -5.65 -11.30
C HIS A 361 -11.13 -6.29 -10.81
N PHE A 362 -11.08 -7.54 -10.37
CA PHE A 362 -12.23 -8.34 -9.89
C PHE A 362 -12.54 -8.10 -8.41
N ALA A 363 -12.66 -6.82 -8.05
CA ALA A 363 -13.06 -6.40 -6.71
C ALA A 363 -14.41 -7.00 -6.30
N GLY A 364 -14.51 -7.48 -5.07
CA GLY A 364 -15.77 -8.00 -4.52
C GLY A 364 -15.67 -9.37 -3.85
N SER A 365 -16.83 -10.00 -3.65
CA SER A 365 -16.95 -11.21 -2.83
C SER A 365 -16.29 -12.44 -3.45
N THR A 366 -15.69 -13.26 -2.59
CA THR A 366 -15.12 -14.56 -2.95
C THR A 366 -15.91 -15.74 -2.38
N ALA A 367 -17.07 -15.48 -1.76
CA ALA A 367 -17.95 -16.53 -1.28
C ALA A 367 -18.38 -17.43 -2.44
N GLY A 368 -18.39 -18.75 -2.24
CA GLY A 368 -18.89 -19.72 -3.24
C GLY A 368 -18.08 -19.83 -4.55
N GLY A 369 -16.85 -19.30 -4.62
CA GLY A 369 -16.03 -19.33 -5.84
C GLY A 369 -16.52 -18.36 -6.94
N THR A 370 -17.38 -17.40 -6.60
CA THR A 370 -17.97 -16.45 -7.58
C THR A 370 -16.90 -15.70 -8.37
N ARG A 371 -15.86 -15.20 -7.71
CA ARG A 371 -14.74 -14.49 -8.35
C ARG A 371 -14.00 -15.37 -9.37
N ASP A 372 -13.71 -16.62 -9.03
CA ASP A 372 -12.98 -17.54 -9.91
C ASP A 372 -13.79 -17.81 -11.20
N SER A 373 -15.12 -17.89 -11.06
CA SER A 373 -16.07 -18.01 -12.18
C SER A 373 -16.20 -16.75 -13.05
N TRP A 374 -15.67 -15.61 -12.59
CA TRP A 374 -15.54 -14.39 -13.37
C TRP A 374 -14.17 -14.29 -14.05
N MET A 375 -13.11 -14.57 -13.30
CA MET A 375 -11.73 -14.47 -13.79
C MET A 375 -11.46 -15.47 -14.92
N GLY A 376 -11.91 -16.73 -14.80
CA GLY A 376 -11.64 -17.79 -15.77
C GLY A 376 -11.85 -17.38 -17.23
N PRO A 377 -13.06 -16.94 -17.63
CA PRO A 377 -13.32 -16.51 -19.00
C PRO A 377 -12.48 -15.31 -19.47
N TRP A 378 -12.17 -14.35 -18.60
CA TRP A 378 -11.26 -13.23 -18.94
C TRP A 378 -9.83 -13.73 -19.20
N LEU A 379 -9.35 -14.64 -18.35
CA LEU A 379 -8.03 -15.26 -18.49
C LEU A 379 -7.92 -16.07 -19.78
N ASP A 380 -8.98 -16.77 -20.20
CA ASP A 380 -9.00 -17.52 -21.46
C ASP A 380 -8.75 -16.60 -22.67
N ARG A 381 -9.31 -15.38 -22.67
CA ARG A 381 -9.13 -14.41 -23.77
C ARG A 381 -7.81 -13.67 -23.73
N VAL A 382 -7.31 -13.36 -22.53
CA VAL A 382 -5.96 -12.80 -22.35
C VAL A 382 -4.89 -13.81 -22.78
N GLU A 383 -5.05 -15.09 -22.43
CA GLU A 383 -4.17 -16.16 -22.91
C GLU A 383 -4.28 -16.37 -24.44
N ALA A 384 -5.47 -16.15 -25.03
CA ALA A 384 -5.65 -16.13 -26.49
C ALA A 384 -5.03 -14.92 -27.21
N SER A 385 -4.54 -13.90 -26.47
CA SER A 385 -3.82 -12.73 -27.01
C SER A 385 -4.59 -11.96 -28.11
N LEU A 386 -5.90 -11.77 -27.90
CA LEU A 386 -6.81 -11.22 -28.90
C LEU A 386 -6.42 -9.78 -29.35
N PRO A 387 -6.37 -9.48 -30.67
CA PRO A 387 -5.92 -8.18 -31.18
C PRO A 387 -6.73 -6.97 -30.75
N GLU A 388 -8.03 -7.14 -30.48
CA GLU A 388 -8.94 -6.09 -30.00
C GLU A 388 -8.65 -5.68 -28.55
N TRP A 389 -7.99 -6.54 -27.77
CA TRP A 389 -7.52 -6.25 -26.41
C TRP A 389 -6.05 -5.85 -26.38
N ASN A 390 -5.20 -6.49 -27.19
CA ASN A 390 -3.78 -6.18 -27.28
C ASN A 390 -3.48 -5.27 -28.48
N ASN A 391 -4.02 -4.04 -28.47
CA ASN A 391 -3.96 -3.10 -29.59
C ASN A 391 -3.06 -1.88 -29.31
N THR A 392 -2.04 -1.67 -30.14
CA THR A 392 -1.17 -0.48 -30.11
C THR A 392 -1.93 0.82 -30.35
N THR A 393 -3.01 0.80 -31.15
CA THR A 393 -3.83 1.99 -31.41
C THR A 393 -4.48 2.51 -30.12
N THR A 394 -4.98 1.63 -29.25
CA THR A 394 -5.54 2.05 -27.96
C THR A 394 -4.46 2.61 -27.03
N THR A 395 -3.23 2.09 -27.09
CA THR A 395 -2.09 2.68 -26.36
C THR A 395 -1.82 4.12 -26.80
N LEU A 396 -1.91 4.44 -28.10
CA LEU A 396 -1.77 5.81 -28.61
C LEU A 396 -2.92 6.73 -28.14
N VAL A 397 -4.15 6.22 -28.10
CA VAL A 397 -5.31 6.96 -27.58
C VAL A 397 -5.14 7.27 -26.09
N LEU A 398 -4.71 6.29 -25.28
CA LEU A 398 -4.42 6.46 -23.85
C LEU A 398 -3.28 7.46 -23.62
N GLN A 399 -2.27 7.52 -24.50
CA GLN A 399 -1.21 8.53 -24.44
C GLN A 399 -1.72 9.96 -24.70
N GLU A 400 -2.70 10.14 -25.57
CA GLU A 400 -3.33 11.45 -25.78
C GLU A 400 -4.23 11.83 -24.59
N GLU A 401 -5.11 10.92 -24.16
CA GLU A 401 -6.00 11.11 -23.01
C GLU A 401 -5.21 11.47 -21.74
N THR A 402 -4.09 10.78 -21.49
CA THR A 402 -3.24 11.03 -20.33
C THR A 402 -2.49 12.36 -20.45
N ARG A 403 -2.04 12.75 -21.66
CA ARG A 403 -1.40 14.07 -21.87
C ARG A 403 -2.38 15.21 -21.60
N GLU A 404 -3.62 15.08 -22.09
CA GLU A 404 -4.67 16.05 -21.80
C GLU A 404 -5.03 16.11 -20.31
N PHE A 405 -5.08 14.97 -19.63
CA PHE A 405 -5.30 14.90 -18.19
C PHE A 405 -4.19 15.64 -17.44
N TRP A 406 -2.93 15.33 -17.72
CA TRP A 406 -1.79 15.96 -17.05
C TRP A 406 -1.66 17.46 -17.32
N ALA A 407 -2.06 17.92 -18.51
CA ALA A 407 -2.14 19.36 -18.80
C ALA A 407 -3.17 20.08 -17.91
N LYS A 408 -4.34 19.45 -17.65
CA LYS A 408 -5.38 20.00 -16.76
C LYS A 408 -4.95 19.92 -15.29
N GLU A 409 -4.35 18.80 -14.91
CA GLU A 409 -3.90 18.54 -13.53
C GLU A 409 -2.73 19.43 -13.12
N ALA A 410 -1.84 19.79 -14.05
CA ALA A 410 -0.78 20.77 -13.79
C ALA A 410 -1.33 22.14 -13.39
N VAL A 411 -2.40 22.60 -14.06
CA VAL A 411 -3.08 23.86 -13.69
C VAL A 411 -3.64 23.76 -12.27
N ARG A 412 -4.33 22.67 -11.94
CA ARG A 412 -4.87 22.44 -10.58
C ARG A 412 -3.76 22.46 -9.52
N VAL A 413 -2.64 21.78 -9.77
CA VAL A 413 -1.51 21.73 -8.82
C VAL A 413 -0.86 23.10 -8.68
N GLY A 414 -0.62 23.82 -9.78
CA GLY A 414 -0.10 25.20 -9.76
C GLY A 414 -1.00 26.17 -9.00
N GLU A 415 -2.33 26.06 -9.15
CA GLU A 415 -3.31 26.85 -8.37
C GLU A 415 -3.22 26.55 -6.86
N VAL A 416 -3.17 25.27 -6.48
CA VAL A 416 -3.01 24.84 -5.07
C VAL A 416 -1.71 25.36 -4.47
N LEU A 417 -0.59 25.24 -5.18
CA LEU A 417 0.72 25.74 -4.74
C LEU A 417 0.70 27.28 -4.58
N ALA A 418 0.08 28.00 -5.52
CA ALA A 418 -0.05 29.46 -5.46
C ALA A 418 -0.97 29.94 -4.31
N GLU A 419 -2.03 29.21 -3.98
CA GLU A 419 -2.88 29.50 -2.81
C GLU A 419 -2.17 29.18 -1.49
N GLY A 420 -1.43 28.07 -1.44
CA GLY A 420 -0.58 27.69 -0.32
C GLY A 420 0.46 28.77 -0.01
N ALA A 421 1.21 29.23 -1.01
CA ALA A 421 2.24 30.27 -0.86
C ALA A 421 1.66 31.61 -0.37
N LYS A 422 0.47 32.01 -0.85
CA LYS A 422 -0.24 33.21 -0.34
C LYS A 422 -0.60 33.05 1.14
N THR A 423 -1.07 31.87 1.53
CA THR A 423 -1.44 31.54 2.92
C THR A 423 -0.21 31.53 3.84
N GLU A 424 0.94 31.04 3.37
CA GLU A 424 2.21 31.13 4.10
C GLU A 424 2.67 32.56 4.30
N ALA A 425 2.66 33.38 3.24
CA ALA A 425 3.04 34.78 3.32
C ALA A 425 2.16 35.55 4.33
N ALA A 426 0.85 35.29 4.34
CA ALA A 426 -0.09 35.87 5.30
C ALA A 426 0.23 35.43 6.75
N ARG A 427 0.41 34.12 6.99
CA ARG A 427 0.77 33.58 8.33
C ARG A 427 2.11 34.13 8.83
N ALA A 428 3.10 34.26 7.94
CA ALA A 428 4.42 34.81 8.27
C ALA A 428 4.34 36.31 8.60
N MET A 429 3.51 37.07 7.88
CA MET A 429 3.27 38.49 8.17
C MET A 429 2.53 38.68 9.50
N GLU A 430 1.51 37.86 9.78
CA GLU A 430 0.77 37.89 11.05
C GLU A 430 1.68 37.55 12.24
N LYS A 431 2.55 36.53 12.09
CA LYS A 431 3.54 36.16 13.11
C LYS A 431 4.50 37.32 13.40
N LYS A 432 5.07 37.97 12.37
CA LYS A 432 5.93 39.14 12.55
C LYS A 432 5.22 40.30 13.24
N LEU A 433 3.95 40.57 12.88
CA LEU A 433 3.16 41.62 13.52
C LEU A 433 2.89 41.33 15.00
N LYS A 434 2.65 40.06 15.35
CA LYS A 434 2.52 39.60 16.76
C LYS A 434 3.82 39.80 17.52
N GLU A 435 4.95 39.32 16.98
CA GLU A 435 6.28 39.48 17.58
C GLU A 435 6.67 40.96 17.79
N GLU A 436 6.41 41.83 16.80
CA GLU A 436 6.59 43.28 16.97
C GLU A 436 5.68 43.89 18.04
N THR A 437 4.43 43.43 18.12
CA THR A 437 3.46 43.93 19.11
C THR A 437 3.84 43.52 20.52
N GLU A 438 4.30 42.28 20.70
CA GLU A 438 4.82 41.77 21.98
C GLU A 438 6.10 42.50 22.38
N LYS A 439 7.02 42.74 21.44
CA LYS A 439 8.22 43.54 21.68
C LYS A 439 7.89 44.97 22.12
N LYS A 440 7.00 45.66 21.41
CA LYS A 440 6.55 47.03 21.76
C LYS A 440 5.85 47.06 23.13
N LYS A 441 5.10 46.02 23.51
CA LYS A 441 4.51 45.89 24.86
C LYS A 441 5.58 45.72 25.94
N ALA A 442 6.59 44.87 25.71
CA ALA A 442 7.69 44.67 26.64
C ALA A 442 8.51 45.96 26.83
N GLU A 443 8.89 46.64 25.74
CA GLU A 443 9.58 47.94 25.76
C GLU A 443 8.76 49.00 26.52
N ALA A 444 7.44 49.04 26.34
CA ALA A 444 6.55 49.96 27.06
C ALA A 444 6.36 49.62 28.54
N GLU A 445 6.41 48.34 28.92
CA GLU A 445 6.35 47.91 30.32
C GLU A 445 7.66 48.22 31.06
N GLU A 446 8.81 48.00 30.41
CA GLU A 446 10.13 48.35 30.93
C GLU A 446 10.27 49.87 31.10
N ALA A 447 9.84 50.66 30.11
CA ALA A 447 9.81 52.12 30.20
C ALA A 447 8.91 52.62 31.35
N LYS A 448 7.77 51.96 31.61
CA LYS A 448 6.91 52.28 32.76
C LYS A 448 7.60 51.98 34.10
N LYS A 449 8.20 50.80 34.26
CA LYS A 449 8.94 50.42 35.49
C LYS A 449 10.05 51.42 35.78
N LYS A 450 10.82 51.80 34.76
CA LYS A 450 11.89 52.80 34.89
C LYS A 450 11.36 54.18 35.32
N ALA A 451 10.27 54.66 34.70
CA ALA A 451 9.65 55.92 35.08
C ALA A 451 9.05 55.92 36.50
N GLU A 452 8.64 54.76 37.00
CA GLU A 452 8.14 54.57 38.36
C GLU A 452 9.27 54.51 39.41
N GLU A 453 10.41 53.90 39.07
CA GLU A 453 11.64 53.97 39.86
C GLU A 453 12.22 55.39 39.93
N ASP A 454 12.27 56.10 38.81
CA ASP A 454 12.81 57.46 38.75
C ASP A 454 11.94 58.44 39.54
N LYS A 455 10.60 58.28 39.51
CA LYS A 455 9.69 59.03 40.42
C LYS A 455 9.93 58.75 41.89
N LYS A 456 10.15 57.48 42.29
CA LYS A 456 10.47 57.15 43.68
C LYS A 456 11.76 57.84 44.16
N LYS A 457 12.79 57.91 43.30
CA LYS A 457 14.03 58.62 43.62
C LYS A 457 13.79 60.13 43.81
N GLU A 458 13.01 60.77 42.93
CA GLU A 458 12.64 62.19 43.11
C GLU A 458 11.86 62.45 44.42
N GLU A 459 10.95 61.54 44.80
CA GLU A 459 10.22 61.67 46.08
C GLU A 459 11.13 61.47 47.30
N GLU A 460 12.05 60.50 47.26
CA GLU A 460 13.06 60.31 48.31
C GLU A 460 14.01 61.50 48.44
N GLU A 461 14.45 62.09 47.33
CA GLU A 461 15.31 63.29 47.34
C GLU A 461 14.56 64.51 47.89
N LYS A 462 13.29 64.71 47.52
CA LYS A 462 12.45 65.77 48.10
C LYS A 462 12.23 65.58 49.60
N GLN A 463 11.99 64.36 50.07
CA GLN A 463 11.85 64.09 51.51
C GLN A 463 13.17 64.32 52.27
N LYS A 464 14.33 63.96 51.69
CA LYS A 464 15.65 64.28 52.26
C LYS A 464 15.85 65.81 52.35
N ALA A 465 15.49 66.56 51.30
CA ALA A 465 15.60 68.01 51.28
C ALA A 465 14.65 68.71 52.27
N GLU A 466 13.40 68.24 52.43
CA GLU A 466 12.49 68.74 53.46
C GLU A 466 12.99 68.46 54.88
N ASN A 467 13.52 67.25 55.12
CA ASN A 467 14.03 66.89 56.44
C ASN A 467 15.27 67.72 56.80
N ALA A 468 16.18 67.96 55.85
CA ALA A 468 17.33 68.86 56.05
C ALA A 468 16.88 70.28 56.43
N LYS A 469 15.90 70.86 55.73
CA LYS A 469 15.34 72.18 56.09
C LYS A 469 14.70 72.20 57.48
N LYS A 470 13.98 71.14 57.87
CA LYS A 470 13.38 71.01 59.20
C LYS A 470 14.42 70.82 60.32
N GLU A 471 15.63 70.38 60.00
CA GLU A 471 16.76 70.38 60.93
C GLU A 471 17.43 71.77 61.03
N GLU A 472 17.58 72.50 59.91
CA GLU A 472 18.07 73.89 59.92
C GLU A 472 17.15 74.82 60.72
N GLU A 473 15.82 74.80 60.49
CA GLU A 473 14.85 75.62 61.23
C GLU A 473 14.85 75.32 62.74
N LYS A 474 15.08 74.05 63.14
CA LYS A 474 15.26 73.68 64.56
C LYS A 474 16.56 74.19 65.15
N HIS A 475 17.61 74.34 64.33
CA HIS A 475 18.91 74.82 64.77
C HIS A 475 18.95 76.36 64.90
N GLU A 476 18.05 77.08 64.20
CA GLU A 476 17.83 78.52 64.33
C GLU A 476 16.89 78.89 65.49
N ALA A 477 15.84 78.10 65.73
CA ALA A 477 14.90 78.32 66.84
C ALA A 477 15.46 77.98 68.25
N GLY A 478 16.71 77.53 68.33
CA GLY A 478 17.40 77.13 69.57
C GLY A 478 18.50 78.09 70.04
N ARG A 479 18.54 79.33 69.55
CA ARG A 479 19.52 80.37 69.94
C ARG A 479 18.89 81.53 70.72
#